data_AF-A0A3B9NWN3-F1
#
_entry.id   AF-A0A3B9NWN3-F1
#
_cell.length_a   1.000
_cell.length_b   1.000
_cell.length_c   1.000
_cell.angle_alpha   90.00
_cell.angle_beta   90.00
_cell.angle_gamma   90.00
#
_symmetry.space_group_name_H-M   'P 1'
#
loop_
_entity.id
_entity.type
_entity.pdbx_description
1 polymer ?
#
loop_
_entity_poly.entity_id
_entity_poly.type
_entity_poly.pdbx_seq_one_letter_code
_entity_poly.pdbx_strand_id
1 'polypeptide(L)'
;MEHESLGQIFVITLLSSNFVLAMFLGLCPFLGVSGKLETAVPMGIATSFVMLVASLCAYGLNWLLGYFELEFLRLISYIVVIASTVQLVEMAMKKFSPALFRALGISLPLITTN
;
A
#
# COMPACT_ATOMS: atom_id res chain seq x y z
N MET A 1 7.14 27.23 19.46
CA MET A 1 7.92 25.99 19.72
C MET A 1 7.42 25.47 21.05
N GLU A 2 6.22 24.88 21.07
CA GLU A 2 5.62 24.44 22.33
C GLU A 2 5.97 22.99 22.60
N HIS A 3 6.24 22.72 23.88
CA HIS A 3 6.61 21.44 24.45
C HIS A 3 5.49 20.42 24.28
N GLU A 4 5.40 19.79 23.11
CA GLU A 4 4.59 18.60 22.93
C GLU A 4 5.27 17.46 23.70
N SER A 5 4.66 17.05 24.81
CA SER A 5 5.01 15.82 25.53
C SER A 5 5.01 14.66 24.54
N LEU A 6 5.95 13.70 24.67
CA LEU A 6 5.98 12.48 23.84
C LEU A 6 4.61 11.78 23.80
N GLY A 7 3.82 11.91 24.86
CA GLY A 7 2.44 11.42 24.92
C GLY A 7 1.46 12.12 23.97
N GLN A 8 1.58 13.44 23.77
CA GLN A 8 0.73 14.18 22.83
C GLN A 8 1.06 13.83 21.39
N ILE A 9 2.36 13.74 21.04
CA ILE A 9 2.80 13.28 19.73
C ILE A 9 2.28 11.86 19.44
N PHE A 10 2.34 10.97 20.44
CA PHE A 10 1.83 9.60 20.31
C PHE A 10 0.33 9.57 20.07
N VAL A 11 -0.46 10.35 20.81
CA VAL A 11 -1.92 10.41 20.65
C VAL A 11 -2.31 11.05 19.31
N ILE A 12 -1.64 12.12 18.88
CA ILE A 12 -1.89 12.77 17.58
C ILE A 12 -1.56 11.81 16.43
N THR A 13 -0.44 11.07 16.54
CA THR A 13 -0.03 10.11 15.51
C THR A 13 -0.99 8.91 15.44
N LEU A 14 -1.48 8.41 16.57
CA LEU A 14 -2.40 7.28 16.62
C LEU A 14 -3.82 7.60 16.14
N LEU A 15 -4.35 8.78 16.48
CA LEU A 15 -5.75 9.14 16.21
C LEU A 15 -5.91 10.08 15.02
N SER A 16 -5.09 11.13 14.93
CA SER A 16 -5.32 12.22 13.97
C SER A 16 -4.51 12.10 12.68
N SER A 17 -3.35 11.44 12.70
CA SER A 17 -2.47 11.27 11.53
C SER A 17 -2.37 9.82 11.05
N ASN A 18 -3.20 8.93 11.58
CA ASN A 18 -3.17 7.53 11.19
C ASN A 18 -3.82 7.31 9.82
N PHE A 19 -3.08 6.67 8.91
CA PHE A 19 -3.49 6.42 7.52
C PHE A 19 -4.82 5.67 7.40
N VAL A 20 -5.09 4.76 8.35
CA VAL A 20 -6.30 3.93 8.35
C VAL A 20 -7.50 4.63 9.02
N LEU A 21 -7.28 5.30 10.17
CA LEU A 21 -8.38 5.90 10.93
C LEU A 21 -8.75 7.33 10.49
N ALA A 22 -7.79 8.14 10.04
CA ALA A 22 -8.00 9.55 9.73
C ALA A 22 -8.13 9.82 8.23
N MET A 23 -7.37 9.10 7.40
CA MET A 23 -7.38 9.28 5.94
C MET A 23 -8.20 8.20 5.19
N PHE A 24 -8.79 7.23 5.92
CA PHE A 24 -9.66 6.19 5.38
C PHE A 24 -9.08 5.40 4.19
N LEU A 25 -7.74 5.31 4.10
CA LEU A 25 -7.05 4.57 3.05
C LEU A 25 -6.86 3.11 3.47
N GLY A 26 -6.98 2.19 2.51
CA GLY A 26 -6.72 0.76 2.73
C GLY A 26 -7.72 -0.01 3.59
N LEU A 27 -8.94 0.51 3.76
CA LEU A 27 -10.01 -0.17 4.48
C LEU A 27 -10.43 -1.49 3.82
N CYS A 28 -10.41 -1.56 2.49
CA CYS A 28 -10.83 -2.74 1.73
C CYS A 28 -10.01 -4.00 2.08
N PRO A 29 -8.66 -3.99 2.01
CA PRO A 29 -7.87 -5.14 2.45
C PRO A 29 -7.86 -5.28 3.98
N PHE A 30 -7.96 -4.19 4.73
CA PHE A 30 -7.95 -4.22 6.20
C PHE A 30 -9.16 -5.00 6.75
N LEU A 31 -10.37 -4.69 6.31
CA LEU A 31 -11.59 -5.36 6.77
C LEU A 31 -11.65 -6.83 6.35
N GLY A 32 -11.11 -7.18 5.17
CA GLY A 32 -11.12 -8.55 4.66
C GLY A 32 -10.17 -9.51 5.37
N VAL A 33 -9.09 -9.01 5.98
CA VAL A 33 -7.95 -9.84 6.43
C VAL A 33 -7.69 -9.76 7.94
N SER A 34 -8.30 -8.79 8.66
CA SER A 34 -8.06 -8.57 10.10
C SER A 34 -8.55 -9.68 11.04
N GLY A 35 -9.31 -10.66 10.55
CA GLY A 35 -9.85 -11.74 11.38
C GLY A 35 -8.81 -12.74 11.93
N LYS A 36 -7.61 -12.81 11.33
CA LYS A 36 -6.52 -13.70 11.78
C LYS A 36 -5.17 -13.00 11.66
N LEU A 37 -4.34 -13.06 12.70
CA LEU A 37 -2.99 -12.49 12.68
C LEU A 37 -2.10 -13.15 11.63
N GLU A 38 -2.27 -14.46 11.41
CA GLU A 38 -1.53 -15.24 10.41
C GLU A 38 -1.74 -14.73 8.97
N THR A 39 -2.89 -14.10 8.67
CA THR A 39 -3.17 -13.50 7.36
C THR A 39 -2.91 -12.00 7.34
N ALA A 40 -3.11 -11.31 8.46
CA ALA A 40 -2.91 -9.86 8.57
C ALA A 40 -1.44 -9.44 8.43
N VAL A 41 -0.51 -10.17 9.07
CA VAL A 41 0.93 -9.84 9.03
C VAL A 41 1.49 -9.93 7.61
N PRO A 42 1.30 -11.05 6.86
CA PRO A 42 1.81 -11.13 5.49
C PRO A 42 1.16 -10.11 4.55
N MET A 43 -0.12 -9.78 4.77
CA MET A 43 -0.81 -8.75 3.99
C MET A 43 -0.18 -7.36 4.21
N GLY A 44 0.11 -6.98 5.45
CA GLY A 44 0.76 -5.71 5.77
C GLY A 44 2.18 -5.61 5.22
N ILE A 45 2.93 -6.71 5.23
CA ILE A 45 4.27 -6.77 4.61
C ILE A 45 4.17 -6.61 3.09
N ALA A 46 3.23 -7.32 2.46
CA ALA A 46 3.00 -7.24 1.03
C ALA A 46 2.61 -5.82 0.58
N THR A 47 1.68 -5.16 1.26
CA THR A 47 1.26 -3.80 0.92
C THR A 47 2.37 -2.77 1.18
N SER A 48 3.14 -2.91 2.26
CA SER A 48 4.29 -2.04 2.54
C SER A 48 5.36 -2.16 1.45
N PHE A 49 5.62 -3.38 0.98
CA PHE A 49 6.56 -3.63 -0.12
C PHE A 49 6.06 -2.99 -1.43
N VAL A 50 4.80 -3.20 -1.79
CA VAL A 50 4.19 -2.60 -2.99
C VAL A 50 4.26 -1.06 -2.92
N MET A 51 3.91 -0.47 -1.78
CA MET A 51 3.94 0.99 -1.60
C MET A 51 5.36 1.56 -1.70
N LEU A 52 6.36 0.85 -1.16
CA LEU A 52 7.75 1.28 -1.27
C LEU A 52 8.21 1.31 -2.72
N VAL A 53 7.96 0.23 -3.48
CA VAL A 53 8.33 0.15 -4.89
C VAL A 53 7.56 1.18 -5.72
N ALA A 54 6.25 1.30 -5.50
CA ALA A 54 5.40 2.26 -6.20
C ALA A 54 5.86 3.71 -5.96
N SER A 55 6.25 4.07 -4.73
CA SER A 55 6.73 5.40 -4.39
C SER A 55 8.05 5.74 -5.07
N LEU A 56 8.99 4.79 -5.12
CA LEU A 56 10.26 4.96 -5.83
C LEU A 56 10.05 5.14 -7.34
N CYS A 57 9.19 4.30 -7.94
CA CYS A 57 8.85 4.41 -9.35
C CYS A 57 8.09 5.70 -9.66
N ALA A 58 7.16 6.12 -8.79
CA ALA A 58 6.40 7.36 -8.95
C ALA A 58 7.31 8.59 -8.94
N TYR A 59 8.36 8.61 -8.11
CA TYR A 59 9.36 9.68 -8.13
C TYR A 59 10.06 9.78 -9.49
N GLY A 60 10.52 8.64 -10.03
CA GLY A 60 11.15 8.60 -11.36
C GLY A 60 10.19 8.98 -12.50
N LEU A 61 8.94 8.54 -12.41
CA LEU A 61 7.89 8.88 -13.37
C LEU A 61 7.53 10.37 -13.32
N ASN A 62 7.47 10.99 -12.14
CA ASN A 62 7.16 12.41 -12.03
C ASN A 62 8.24 13.28 -12.69
N TRP A 63 9.52 12.92 -12.49
CA TRP A 63 10.64 13.56 -13.18
C TRP A 63 10.53 13.42 -14.71
N LEU A 64 10.23 12.21 -15.20
CA LEU A 64 10.13 11.93 -16.63
C LEU A 64 8.93 12.63 -17.28
N LEU A 65 7.75 12.58 -16.65
CA LEU A 65 6.53 13.19 -17.18
C LEU A 65 6.61 14.72 -17.16
N GLY A 66 7.28 15.31 -16.17
CA GLY A 66 7.54 16.74 -16.11
C GLY A 66 8.44 17.22 -17.25
N TYR A 67 9.42 16.43 -17.66
CA TYR A 67 10.29 16.77 -18.80
C TYR A 67 9.55 16.73 -20.15
N PHE A 68 8.60 15.79 -20.31
CA PHE A 68 7.84 15.62 -21.55
C PHE A 68 6.48 16.36 -21.57
N GLU A 69 6.16 17.15 -20.53
CA GLU A 69 4.88 17.88 -20.39
C GLU A 69 3.62 16.97 -20.48
N LEU A 70 3.75 15.69 -20.10
CA LEU A 70 2.71 14.66 -20.19
C LEU A 70 1.97 14.46 -18.85
N GLU A 71 1.69 15.53 -18.11
CA GLU A 71 1.07 15.43 -16.77
C GLU A 71 -0.29 14.73 -16.78
N PHE A 72 -1.03 14.77 -17.90
CA PHE A 72 -2.32 14.08 -18.03
C PHE A 72 -2.20 12.55 -17.85
N LEU A 73 -1.07 11.92 -18.22
CA LEU A 73 -0.88 10.47 -18.08
C LEU A 73 -0.41 10.04 -16.69
N ARG A 74 -0.20 10.98 -15.75
CA ARG A 74 0.37 10.68 -14.43
C ARG A 74 -0.46 9.63 -13.68
N LEU A 75 -1.77 9.79 -13.66
CA LEU A 75 -2.67 8.87 -12.96
C LEU A 75 -2.64 7.45 -13.55
N ILE A 76 -2.72 7.34 -14.87
CA ILE A 76 -2.70 6.06 -15.58
C ILE A 76 -1.37 5.34 -15.35
N SER A 77 -0.26 6.09 -15.42
CA SER A 77 1.08 5.53 -15.24
C SER A 77 1.28 5.00 -13.82
N TYR A 78 0.77 5.69 -12.80
CA TYR A 78 0.82 5.22 -11.41
C TYR A 78 0.02 3.92 -11.22
N ILE A 79 -1.19 3.83 -11.78
CA ILE A 79 -2.01 2.61 -11.71
C ILE A 79 -1.27 1.44 -12.36
N VAL A 80 -0.63 1.62 -13.51
CA VAL A 80 0.13 0.56 -14.21
C VAL A 80 1.32 0.07 -13.38
N VAL A 81 2.06 0.98 -12.74
CA VAL A 81 3.19 0.62 -11.87
C VAL A 81 2.71 -0.18 -10.65
N ILE A 82 1.64 0.27 -9.99
CA ILE A 82 1.08 -0.43 -8.84
C ILE A 82 0.56 -1.81 -9.28
N ALA A 83 -0.22 -1.89 -10.35
CA ALA A 83 -0.78 -3.13 -10.87
C ALA A 83 0.30 -4.15 -11.24
N SER A 84 1.35 -3.73 -11.95
CA SER A 84 2.46 -4.62 -12.31
C SER A 84 3.22 -5.13 -11.07
N THR A 85 3.43 -4.28 -10.06
CA THR A 85 4.10 -4.68 -8.82
C THR A 85 3.24 -5.66 -8.02
N VAL A 86 1.93 -5.42 -7.89
CA VAL A 86 1.02 -6.36 -7.22
C VAL A 86 0.96 -7.70 -7.95
N GLN A 87 0.95 -7.68 -9.29
CA GLN A 87 0.99 -8.91 -10.09
C GLN A 87 2.25 -9.75 -9.81
N LEU A 88 3.41 -9.09 -9.65
CA LEU A 88 4.66 -9.77 -9.29
C LEU A 88 4.56 -10.41 -7.89
N VAL A 89 3.98 -9.69 -6.93
CA VAL A 89 3.75 -10.21 -5.57
C VAL A 89 2.79 -11.40 -5.58
N GLU A 90 1.73 -11.36 -6.40
CA GLU A 90 0.79 -12.47 -6.54
C GLU A 90 1.49 -13.74 -7.06
N MET A 91 2.31 -13.60 -8.11
CA MET A 91 3.09 -14.70 -8.65
C MET A 91 4.12 -15.24 -7.65
N ALA A 92 4.77 -14.36 -6.89
CA ALA A 92 5.70 -14.76 -5.84
C ALA A 92 4.99 -15.54 -4.72
N MET A 93 3.85 -15.05 -4.23
CA MET A 93 3.07 -15.73 -3.18
C MET A 93 2.55 -17.10 -3.64
N LYS A 94 2.08 -17.23 -4.89
CA LYS A 94 1.68 -18.52 -5.47
C LYS A 94 2.81 -19.55 -5.43
N LYS A 95 4.06 -19.11 -5.67
CA LYS A 95 5.23 -19.98 -5.72
C LYS A 95 5.79 -20.34 -4.33
N PHE A 96 5.84 -19.38 -3.40
CA PHE A 96 6.45 -19.60 -2.08
C PHE A 96 5.50 -20.25 -1.06
N SER A 97 4.21 -19.87 -1.05
CA SER A 97 3.25 -20.41 -0.07
C SER A 97 1.84 -20.50 -0.66
N PRO A 98 1.45 -21.66 -1.23
CA PRO A 98 0.11 -21.86 -1.77
C PRO A 98 -0.98 -21.86 -0.69
N ALA A 99 -0.62 -22.17 0.56
CA ALA A 99 -1.53 -22.06 1.71
C ALA A 99 -1.92 -20.59 1.98
N LEU A 100 -0.94 -19.69 1.93
CA LEU A 100 -1.15 -18.26 2.12
C LEU A 100 -1.91 -17.65 0.94
N PHE A 101 -1.60 -18.07 -0.29
CA PHE A 101 -2.34 -17.66 -1.49
C PHE A 101 -3.83 -18.07 -1.43
N ARG A 102 -4.17 -19.25 -0.90
CA ARG A 102 -5.58 -19.65 -0.72
C ARG A 102 -6.33 -18.80 0.30
N ALA A 103 -5.64 -18.29 1.33
CA ALA A 103 -6.26 -17.47 2.36
C ALA A 103 -6.42 -15.99 1.93
N LEU A 104 -5.50 -15.48 1.11
CA LEU A 104 -5.41 -14.05 0.77
C LEU A 104 -5.69 -13.71 -0.71
N GLY A 105 -5.79 -14.72 -1.59
CA GLY A 105 -5.76 -14.52 -3.04
C GLY A 105 -6.84 -13.60 -3.60
N ILE A 106 -8.00 -13.51 -2.95
CA ILE A 106 -9.08 -12.58 -3.36
C ILE A 106 -8.74 -11.13 -2.95
N SER A 107 -8.02 -10.93 -1.85
CA SER A 107 -7.67 -9.61 -1.32
C SER A 107 -6.40 -9.00 -1.94
N LEU A 108 -5.56 -9.80 -2.60
CA LEU A 108 -4.35 -9.31 -3.27
C LEU A 108 -4.63 -8.29 -4.39
N PRO A 109 -5.58 -8.53 -5.32
CA PRO A 109 -5.92 -7.55 -6.36
C PRO A 109 -6.47 -6.24 -5.79
N LEU A 110 -7.12 -6.27 -4.62
CA LEU A 110 -7.63 -5.05 -3.97
C LEU A 110 -6.51 -4.11 -3.48
N ILE A 111 -5.25 -4.57 -3.43
CA ILE A 111 -4.08 -3.71 -3.18
C ILE A 111 -3.90 -2.71 -4.33
N THR A 112 -4.29 -3.05 -5.56
CA THR A 112 -4.13 -2.15 -6.72
C THR A 112 -5.05 -0.94 -6.68
N THR A 113 -6.19 -1.08 -6.01
CA THR A 113 -7.22 -0.04 -5.87
C THR A 113 -7.18 0.67 -4.52
N ASN A 114 -6.17 0.35 -3.70
CA ASN A 114 -5.89 0.99 -2.42
C ASN A 114 -4.85 2.08 -2.63
#